data_AF-A0A2V5U8I4-F1
#
_entry.id   AF-A0A2V5U8I4-F1
#
_cell.length_a   1.000
_cell.length_b   1.000
_cell.length_c   1.000
_cell.angle_alpha   90.00
_cell.angle_beta   90.00
_cell.angle_gamma   90.00
#
_symmetry.space_group_name_H-M   'P 1'
#
loop_
_entity.id
_entity.type
_entity.pdbx_description
1 polymer ?
#
loop_
_entity_poly.entity_id
_entity_poly.type
_entity_poly.pdbx_seq_one_letter_code
_entity_poly.pdbx_strand_id
1 'polypeptide(L)'
;ARKLDRETVERLNVFAVGDCIPNVTFVLDIDAATAKSRMQKPRRRDRMEQEPEEFYENVREAYRELATRDPNRVVLINGSRGADVIENEIWETLRTRFRSLTTR
;
A
#
# COMPACT_ATOMS: atom_id res chain seq x y z
N ALA A 1 -12.08 -6.47 2.90
CA ALA A 1 -12.13 -6.86 1.47
C ALA A 1 -12.72 -8.25 1.19
N ARG A 2 -12.13 -9.36 1.68
CA ARG A 2 -12.61 -10.74 1.37
C ARG A 2 -13.27 -11.50 2.53
N LYS A 3 -13.60 -10.81 3.63
CA LYS A 3 -14.19 -11.40 4.85
C LYS A 3 -13.41 -12.60 5.40
N LEU A 4 -12.09 -12.60 5.21
CA LEU A 4 -11.20 -13.56 5.84
C LEU A 4 -10.93 -13.10 7.27
N ASP A 5 -10.91 -14.05 8.18
CA ASP A 5 -10.48 -13.79 9.56
C ASP A 5 -9.02 -13.31 9.57
N ARG A 6 -8.79 -12.18 10.25
CA ARG A 6 -7.49 -11.50 10.25
C ARG A 6 -6.41 -12.34 10.92
N GLU A 7 -6.73 -12.97 12.05
CA GLU A 7 -5.77 -13.79 12.80
C GLU A 7 -5.33 -15.00 11.97
N THR A 8 -6.26 -15.59 11.22
CA THR A 8 -5.97 -16.67 10.28
C THR A 8 -5.05 -16.22 9.16
N VAL A 9 -5.27 -15.04 8.58
CA VAL A 9 -4.38 -14.47 7.56
C VAL A 9 -2.99 -14.17 8.13
N GLU A 10 -2.91 -13.62 9.34
CA GLU A 10 -1.64 -13.33 10.01
C GLU A 10 -0.84 -14.62 10.29
N ARG A 11 -1.49 -15.67 10.79
CA ARG A 11 -0.85 -16.99 10.99
C ARG A 11 -0.34 -17.59 9.69
N LEU A 12 -1.12 -17.48 8.61
CA LEU A 12 -0.68 -17.96 7.29
C LEU A 12 0.51 -17.17 6.76
N ASN A 13 0.53 -15.84 6.95
CA ASN A 13 1.66 -15.01 6.56
C ASN A 13 2.92 -15.43 7.32
N VAL A 14 2.85 -15.57 8.65
CA VAL A 14 4.00 -16.02 9.47
C VAL A 14 4.47 -17.42 9.03
N PHE A 15 3.55 -18.34 8.76
CA PHE A 15 3.91 -19.66 8.25
C PHE A 15 4.61 -19.60 6.88
N ALA A 16 4.14 -18.73 5.98
CA ALA A 16 4.64 -18.66 4.62
C ALA A 16 5.99 -17.94 4.48
N VAL A 17 6.20 -16.85 5.23
CA VAL A 17 7.39 -15.99 5.08
C VAL A 17 8.28 -15.93 6.33
N GLY A 18 7.83 -16.46 7.47
CA GLY A 18 8.57 -16.36 8.73
C GLY A 18 8.91 -14.91 9.08
N ASP A 19 10.18 -14.68 9.39
CA ASP A 19 10.71 -13.35 9.72
C ASP A 19 11.10 -12.51 8.48
N CYS A 20 10.83 -13.00 7.27
CA CYS A 20 11.09 -12.27 6.03
C CYS A 20 10.02 -11.19 5.80
N ILE A 21 10.10 -10.13 6.61
CA ILE A 21 9.22 -8.96 6.54
C ILE A 21 9.95 -7.76 5.93
N PRO A 22 9.27 -6.90 5.16
CA PRO A 22 9.89 -5.69 4.62
C PRO A 22 10.39 -4.77 5.74
N ASN A 23 11.55 -4.13 5.59
CA ASN A 23 11.97 -3.08 6.53
C ASN A 23 11.14 -1.80 6.38
N VAL A 24 10.52 -1.59 5.22
CA VAL A 24 9.59 -0.50 4.94
C VAL A 24 8.55 -0.95 3.91
N THR A 25 7.32 -0.47 4.04
CA THR A 25 6.23 -0.66 3.08
C THR A 25 5.53 0.66 2.84
N PHE A 26 5.51 1.14 1.61
CA PHE A 26 4.81 2.37 1.24
C PHE A 26 3.41 2.02 0.73
N VAL A 27 2.40 2.62 1.35
CA VAL A 27 1.00 2.53 0.90
C VAL A 27 0.64 3.86 0.27
N LEU A 28 0.38 3.85 -1.04
CA LEU A 28 -0.14 5.03 -1.74
C LEU A 28 -1.66 5.09 -1.53
N ASP A 29 -2.08 5.89 -0.56
CA ASP A 29 -3.48 6.07 -0.22
C ASP A 29 -4.16 7.01 -1.23
N ILE A 30 -5.00 6.44 -2.08
CA ILE A 30 -5.69 7.14 -3.17
C ILE A 30 -7.16 6.72 -3.18
N ASP A 31 -8.05 7.69 -3.35
CA ASP A 31 -9.48 7.41 -3.50
C ASP A 31 -9.79 6.81 -4.89
N ALA A 32 -10.88 6.05 -4.97
CA ALA A 32 -11.26 5.33 -6.19
C ALA A 32 -11.47 6.26 -7.40
N ALA A 33 -11.98 7.48 -7.19
CA ALA A 33 -12.23 8.44 -8.26
C ALA A 33 -10.91 8.96 -8.86
N THR A 34 -9.94 9.34 -8.00
CA THR A 34 -8.60 9.76 -8.43
C THR A 34 -7.83 8.61 -9.08
N ALA A 35 -7.92 7.39 -8.54
CA ALA A 35 -7.29 6.23 -9.16
C ALA A 35 -7.85 5.97 -10.57
N LYS A 36 -9.17 5.99 -10.72
CA LYS A 36 -9.86 5.78 -12.00
C LYS A 36 -9.50 6.84 -13.04
N SER A 37 -9.31 8.10 -12.64
CA SER A 37 -8.93 9.17 -13.59
C SER A 37 -7.49 9.01 -14.11
N ARG A 38 -6.61 8.37 -13.34
CA ARG A 38 -5.21 8.10 -13.72
C ARG A 38 -5.02 6.84 -14.57
N MET A 39 -5.98 5.92 -14.54
CA MET A 39 -5.94 4.72 -15.39
C MET A 39 -6.07 5.10 -16.87
N GLN A 40 -4.97 5.14 -17.61
CA GLN A 40 -4.98 5.41 -19.04
C GLN A 40 -5.41 4.16 -19.84
N LYS A 41 -6.63 4.20 -20.39
CA LYS A 41 -7.16 3.32 -21.46
C LYS A 41 -7.43 1.84 -21.12
N PRO A 42 -8.33 1.16 -21.87
CA PRO A 42 -8.97 -0.07 -21.42
C PRO A 42 -8.05 -1.25 -21.66
N ARG A 43 -7.29 -1.63 -20.62
CA ARG A 43 -6.81 -3.00 -20.51
C ARG A 43 -8.00 -3.87 -20.08
N ARG A 44 -8.07 -5.12 -20.58
CA ARG A 44 -9.09 -6.06 -20.12
C ARG A 44 -8.95 -6.17 -18.60
N ARG A 45 -10.00 -5.77 -17.89
CA ARG A 45 -10.00 -5.78 -16.44
C ARG A 45 -9.71 -7.19 -15.95
N ASP A 46 -8.71 -7.34 -15.10
CA ASP A 46 -8.49 -8.60 -14.41
C ASP A 46 -9.58 -8.86 -13.36
N ARG A 47 -9.50 -10.01 -12.68
CA ARG A 47 -10.50 -10.40 -11.68
C ARG A 47 -10.59 -9.39 -10.52
N MET A 48 -9.47 -8.79 -10.10
CA MET A 48 -9.46 -7.80 -9.03
C MET A 48 -10.03 -6.47 -9.52
N GLU A 49 -9.72 -6.06 -10.75
CA GLU A 49 -10.22 -4.83 -11.37
C GLU A 49 -11.74 -4.85 -11.65
N GLN A 50 -12.37 -6.03 -11.56
CA GLN A 50 -13.82 -6.23 -11.73
C GLN A 50 -14.61 -6.17 -10.42
N GLU A 51 -13.94 -6.08 -9.26
CA GLU A 51 -14.61 -5.97 -7.95
C GLU A 51 -15.38 -4.63 -7.82
N PRO A 52 -16.42 -4.56 -6.97
CA PRO A 52 -17.21 -3.35 -6.76
C PRO A 52 -16.43 -2.24 -6.03
N GLU A 53 -16.89 -0.99 -6.11
CA GLU A 53 -16.24 0.15 -5.44
C GLU A 53 -16.03 -0.05 -3.93
N GLU A 54 -17.04 -0.62 -3.26
CA GLU A 54 -16.98 -0.98 -1.84
C GLU A 54 -15.83 -1.95 -1.52
N PHE A 55 -15.44 -2.82 -2.46
CA PHE A 55 -14.31 -3.70 -2.25
C PHE A 55 -13.01 -2.90 -2.14
N TYR A 56 -12.80 -1.91 -3.02
CA TYR A 56 -11.58 -1.09 -2.98
C TYR A 56 -11.53 -0.20 -1.74
N GLU A 57 -12.65 0.37 -1.31
CA GLU A 57 -12.69 1.15 -0.06
C GLU A 57 -12.38 0.25 1.14
N ASN A 58 -12.92 -0.96 1.19
CA ASN A 58 -12.58 -1.94 2.21
C ASN A 58 -11.12 -2.40 2.16
N VAL A 59 -10.45 -2.37 1.00
CA VAL A 59 -9.00 -2.62 0.88
C VAL A 59 -8.21 -1.44 1.41
N ARG A 60 -8.61 -0.23 1.03
CA ARG A 60 -7.99 1.03 1.45
C ARG A 60 -8.00 1.18 2.97
N GLU A 61 -9.16 0.97 3.60
CA GLU A 61 -9.29 1.03 5.06
C GLU A 61 -8.42 -0.03 5.75
N ALA A 62 -8.37 -1.26 5.23
CA ALA A 62 -7.49 -2.29 5.79
C ALA A 62 -6.00 -1.91 5.73
N TYR A 63 -5.55 -1.20 4.68
CA TYR A 63 -4.19 -0.67 4.61
C TYR A 63 -3.94 0.50 5.57
N ARG A 64 -4.93 1.37 5.80
CA ARG A 64 -4.85 2.45 6.80
C ARG A 64 -4.78 1.91 8.23
N GLU A 65 -5.58 0.88 8.52
CA GLU A 65 -5.50 0.14 9.79
C GLU A 65 -4.14 -0.53 9.95
N LEU A 66 -3.59 -1.12 8.89
CA LEU A 66 -2.24 -1.70 8.92
C LEU A 66 -1.17 -0.64 9.19
N ALA A 67 -1.26 0.54 8.58
CA ALA A 67 -0.35 1.66 8.84
C ALA A 67 -0.44 2.15 10.29
N THR A 68 -1.64 2.19 10.86
CA THR A 68 -1.86 2.54 12.27
C THR A 68 -1.27 1.49 13.23
N ARG A 69 -1.40 0.20 12.89
CA ARG A 69 -0.87 -0.90 13.72
C ARG A 69 0.64 -1.05 13.66
N ASP A 70 1.25 -0.68 12.54
CA ASP A 70 2.69 -0.84 12.30
C ASP A 70 3.32 0.43 11.71
N PRO A 71 3.33 1.54 12.46
CA PRO A 71 3.79 2.85 11.96
C PRO A 71 5.31 2.89 11.71
N ASN A 72 6.05 1.97 12.33
CA ASN A 72 7.49 1.87 12.14
C ASN A 72 7.84 1.23 10.79
N ARG A 73 7.04 0.27 10.30
CA ARG A 73 7.29 -0.39 9.01
C ARG A 73 6.46 0.17 7.87
N VAL A 74 5.21 0.54 8.12
CA VAL A 74 4.25 0.92 7.08
C VAL A 74 4.08 2.43 7.05
N VAL A 75 4.31 3.03 5.88
CA VAL A 75 4.25 4.47 5.64
C VAL A 75 3.11 4.77 4.69
N LEU A 76 2.13 5.51 5.17
CA LEU A 76 1.00 5.97 4.38
C LEU A 76 1.41 7.26 3.64
N ILE A 77 1.32 7.26 2.32
CA ILE A 77 1.61 8.41 1.46
C ILE A 77 0.33 8.84 0.77
N ASN A 78 0.07 10.15 0.71
CA ASN A 78 -1.06 10.68 -0.04
C ASN A 78 -0.86 10.46 -1.56
N GLY A 79 -1.51 9.43 -2.08
CA GLY A 79 -1.44 9.01 -3.47
C GLY A 79 -2.09 10.00 -4.44
N SER A 80 -2.90 10.94 -3.98
CA SER A 80 -3.56 11.94 -4.83
C SER A 80 -2.63 13.09 -5.26
N ARG A 81 -1.41 13.17 -4.70
CA ARG A 81 -0.37 14.14 -5.10
C ARG A 81 0.26 13.77 -6.46
N GLY A 82 1.01 14.70 -7.05
CA GLY A 82 1.77 14.47 -8.29
C GLY A 82 2.90 13.44 -8.08
N ALA A 83 3.29 12.75 -9.16
CA ALA A 83 4.30 11.68 -9.10
C ALA A 83 5.64 12.16 -8.52
N ASP A 84 6.15 13.32 -8.95
CA ASP A 84 7.41 13.90 -8.46
C ASP A 84 7.37 14.17 -6.95
N VAL A 85 6.19 14.55 -6.46
CA VAL A 85 5.98 14.87 -5.05
C VAL A 85 5.97 13.58 -4.20
N ILE A 86 5.28 12.54 -4.69
CA ILE A 86 5.28 11.21 -4.07
C ILE A 86 6.68 10.61 -4.07
N GLU A 87 7.41 10.74 -5.19
CA GLU A 87 8.78 10.27 -5.33
C GLU A 87 9.70 10.92 -4.28
N ASN A 88 9.65 12.25 -4.15
CA ASN A 88 10.47 12.96 -3.18
C ASN A 88 10.18 12.51 -1.74
N GLU A 89 8.90 12.33 -1.37
CA GLU A 89 8.48 11.86 -0.05
C GLU A 89 9.01 10.44 0.26
N ILE A 90 8.99 9.54 -0.74
CA ILE A 90 9.56 8.19 -0.62
C ILE A 90 11.08 8.28 -0.37
N TRP A 91 11.81 9.06 -1.17
CA TRP A 91 13.26 9.19 -1.02
C TRP A 91 13.68 9.84 0.30
N GLU A 92 12.96 10.85 0.76
CA GLU A 92 13.19 11.47 2.08
C GLU A 92 12.99 10.46 3.20
N THR A 93 11.92 9.65 3.13
CA THR A 93 11.66 8.59 4.10
C THR A 93 12.78 7.55 4.11
N LEU A 94 13.22 7.10 2.94
CA LEU A 94 14.30 6.13 2.80
C LEU A 94 15.62 6.66 3.37
N ARG A 95 16.02 7.89 3.04
CA ARG A 95 17.26 8.51 3.55
C ARG A 95 17.24 8.67 5.06
N THR A 96 16.09 9.04 5.61
CA THR A 96 15.91 9.22 7.06
C THR A 96 16.03 7.89 7.80
N ARG A 97 15.41 6.83 7.28
CA ARG A 97 15.35 5.52 7.93
C ARG A 97 16.58 4.64 7.67
N PHE A 98 17.19 4.76 6.49
CA PHE A 98 18.28 3.90 6.02
C PHE A 98 19.46 4.76 5.56
N ARG A 99 20.24 5.26 6.53
CA ARG A 99 21.37 6.18 6.27
C ARG A 99 22.43 5.62 5.30
N SER A 100 22.52 4.30 5.15
CA SER A 100 23.42 3.62 4.22
C SER A 100 22.99 3.67 2.75
N LEU A 101 21.74 4.03 2.45
CA LEU A 101 21.23 4.22 1.09
C LEU A 101 21.59 5.63 0.60
N THR A 102 22.88 5.94 0.45
CA THR A 102 23.37 7.31 0.23
C THR A 102 23.62 7.69 -1.24
N THR A 103 22.96 7.08 -2.21
CA THR A 103 23.14 7.48 -3.63
C THR A 103 21.81 7.42 -4.38
N ARG A 104 21.47 8.51 -5.07
CA ARG A 104 20.45 8.55 -6.13
C ARG A 104 21.18 8.44 -7.46
#